data_AF-A0A917SCG9-F1
#
_entry.id   AF-A0A917SCG9-F1
#
_cell.length_a   1.000
_cell.length_b   1.000
_cell.length_c   1.000
_cell.angle_alpha   90.00
_cell.angle_beta   90.00
_cell.angle_gamma   90.00
#
_symmetry.space_group_name_H-M   'P 1'
#
loop_
_entity.id
_entity.type
_entity.pdbx_description
1 polymer ?
#
loop_
_entity_poly.entity_id
_entity_poly.type
_entity_poly.pdbx_seq_one_letter_code
_entity_poly.pdbx_strand_id
1 'polypeptide(L)'
;MAAAGVEVEGVELSRAMVDQLRHKPGGESIKVTIGDMATTRVEGGFSLVYLVFNTISNLTSSHHIVFRDGTAEYREIPFRYVWPSKLDLTAQLAGMQLYARWEDWIGSPFTGESTQHVSVWQKDR
;
A
#
# COMPACT_ATOMS: atom_id res chain seq x y z
N MET A 1 -3.69 -14.89 6.03
CA MET A 1 -2.64 -15.59 5.25
C MET A 1 -1.81 -16.52 6.13
N ALA A 2 -1.10 -16.03 7.15
CA ALA A 2 -0.32 -16.89 8.06
C ALA A 2 -1.16 -17.99 8.73
N ALA A 3 -2.34 -17.65 9.27
CA ALA A 3 -3.28 -18.64 9.83
C ALA A 3 -3.83 -19.65 8.79
N ALA A 4 -3.68 -19.36 7.49
CA ALA A 4 -4.05 -20.28 6.40
C ALA A 4 -2.87 -21.16 5.95
N GLY A 5 -1.76 -21.16 6.69
CA GLY A 5 -0.56 -21.97 6.39
C GLY A 5 0.36 -21.40 5.31
N VAL A 6 0.11 -20.17 4.85
CA VAL A 6 0.99 -19.48 3.90
C VAL A 6 2.15 -18.84 4.66
N GLU A 7 3.38 -19.06 4.21
CA GLU A 7 4.56 -18.38 4.74
C GLU A 7 4.48 -16.87 4.43
N VAL A 8 4.65 -16.03 5.45
CA VAL A 8 4.52 -14.58 5.33
C VAL A 8 5.73 -13.90 5.96
N GLU A 9 6.33 -12.97 5.23
CA GLU A 9 7.29 -12.01 5.73
C GLU A 9 6.74 -10.58 5.53
N GLY A 10 7.01 -9.68 6.47
CA GLY A 10 6.55 -8.30 6.44
C GLY A 10 7.68 -7.28 6.48
N VAL A 11 7.43 -6.10 5.93
CA VAL A 11 8.23 -4.89 6.14
C VAL A 11 7.32 -3.86 6.81
N GLU A 12 7.73 -3.32 7.94
CA GLU A 12 6.96 -2.31 8.68
C GLU A 12 7.92 -1.30 9.32
N LEU A 13 7.65 -0.01 9.16
CA LEU A 13 8.51 1.05 9.70
C LEU A 13 8.27 1.24 11.22
N SER A 14 7.02 1.10 11.66
CA SER A 14 6.58 1.36 13.02
C SER A 14 6.78 0.16 13.93
N ARG A 15 7.77 0.26 14.83
CA ARG A 15 7.98 -0.75 15.89
C ARG A 15 6.74 -0.99 16.75
N ALA A 16 6.01 0.08 17.08
CA ALA A 16 4.77 -0.02 17.84
C ALA A 16 3.70 -0.84 17.10
N MET A 17 3.58 -0.71 15.78
CA MET A 17 2.68 -1.55 14.98
C MET A 17 3.11 -3.01 14.95
N VAL A 18 4.43 -3.27 14.90
CA VAL A 18 4.96 -4.64 15.03
C VAL A 18 4.65 -5.21 16.41
N ASP A 19 4.78 -4.43 17.48
CA ASP A 19 4.39 -4.88 18.82
C ASP A 19 2.91 -5.23 18.87
N GLN A 20 2.03 -4.41 18.27
CA GLN A 20 0.61 -4.74 18.15
C GLN A 20 0.37 -6.02 17.32
N LEU A 21 1.14 -6.26 16.26
CA LEU A 21 1.09 -7.51 15.48
C LEU A 21 1.43 -8.71 16.36
N ARG A 22 2.46 -8.62 17.22
CA ARG A 22 2.88 -9.73 18.09
C ARG A 22 1.84 -10.15 19.12
N HIS A 23 0.88 -9.29 19.45
CA HIS A 23 -0.23 -9.63 20.34
C HIS A 23 -1.37 -10.37 19.64
N LYS A 24 -1.36 -10.45 18.29
CA LYS A 24 -2.38 -11.17 17.52
C LYS A 24 -2.02 -12.65 17.42
N PRO A 25 -3.01 -13.57 17.41
CA PRO A 25 -2.76 -14.99 17.21
C PRO A 25 -1.96 -15.27 15.93
N GLY A 26 -0.83 -15.98 16.06
CA GLY A 26 0.07 -16.28 14.94
C GLY A 26 0.91 -15.09 14.49
N GLY A 27 0.87 -13.97 15.20
CA GLY A 27 1.68 -12.79 14.92
C GLY A 27 3.16 -13.02 15.22
N GLU A 28 3.47 -13.86 16.21
CA GLU A 28 4.83 -14.21 16.63
C GLU A 28 5.64 -14.97 15.57
N SER A 29 4.97 -15.73 14.69
CA SER A 29 5.62 -16.54 13.65
C SER A 29 5.95 -15.75 12.38
N ILE A 30 5.42 -14.52 12.24
CA ILE A 30 5.67 -13.68 11.06
C ILE A 30 7.01 -12.98 11.21
N LYS A 31 7.97 -13.31 10.34
CA LYS A 31 9.22 -12.56 10.22
C LYS A 31 8.92 -11.14 9.76
N VAL A 32 9.43 -10.13 10.46
CA VAL A 32 9.21 -8.72 10.11
C VAL A 32 10.53 -7.98 10.10
N THR A 33 10.82 -7.32 8.98
CA THR A 33 11.95 -6.40 8.85
C THR A 33 11.48 -4.98 9.17
N ILE A 34 12.14 -4.33 10.13
CA ILE A 34 11.85 -2.92 10.45
C ILE A 34 12.48 -2.02 9.40
N GLY A 35 11.68 -1.33 8.60
CA GLY A 35 12.20 -0.47 7.53
C GLY A 35 11.15 0.19 6.66
N ASP A 36 11.62 1.11 5.82
CA ASP A 36 10.81 1.79 4.80
C ASP A 36 10.58 0.85 3.60
N MET A 37 9.33 0.64 3.22
CA MET A 37 8.98 -0.27 2.11
C MET A 37 9.55 0.16 0.75
N ALA A 38 9.87 1.44 0.53
CA ALA A 38 10.42 1.93 -0.73
C ALA A 38 11.89 1.50 -0.91
N THR A 39 12.64 1.39 0.18
CA THR A 39 14.10 1.20 0.16
C THR A 39 14.54 -0.13 0.73
N THR A 40 13.80 -0.69 1.68
CA THR A 40 14.09 -1.98 2.29
C THR A 40 14.09 -3.07 1.23
N ARG A 41 15.04 -4.01 1.37
CA ARG A 41 15.14 -5.19 0.52
C ARG A 41 15.07 -6.42 1.42
N VAL A 42 14.21 -7.35 1.03
CA VAL A 42 14.07 -8.67 1.65
C VAL A 42 14.53 -9.69 0.62
N GLU A 43 15.41 -10.60 1.02
CA GLU A 43 15.93 -11.64 0.13
C GLU A 43 14.87 -12.71 -0.15
N GLY A 44 14.93 -13.30 -1.34
CA GLY A 44 14.03 -14.37 -1.76
C GLY A 44 13.09 -13.98 -2.90
N GLY A 45 12.37 -14.98 -3.41
CA GLY A 45 11.33 -14.80 -4.43
C GLY A 45 9.95 -14.89 -3.79
N PHE A 46 9.07 -13.94 -4.11
CA PHE A 46 7.70 -13.90 -3.60
C PHE A 46 6.72 -14.15 -4.75
N SER A 47 5.74 -15.02 -4.51
CA SER A 47 4.64 -15.25 -5.45
C SER A 47 3.55 -14.16 -5.37
N LEU A 48 3.48 -13.45 -4.23
CA LEU A 48 2.52 -12.38 -3.99
C LEU A 48 3.16 -11.31 -3.09
N VAL A 49 2.97 -10.04 -3.46
CA VAL A 49 3.27 -8.88 -2.61
C VAL A 49 1.95 -8.16 -2.36
N TYR A 50 1.67 -7.83 -1.11
CA TYR A 50 0.37 -7.32 -0.68
C TYR A 50 0.53 -6.02 0.11
N LEU A 51 -0.15 -4.97 -0.34
CA LEU A 51 -0.18 -3.65 0.29
C LEU A 51 -1.65 -3.27 0.53
N VAL A 52 -2.01 -2.95 1.77
CA VAL A 52 -3.39 -2.67 2.19
C VAL A 52 -3.48 -1.38 2.98
N PHE A 53 -4.69 -0.88 3.21
CA PHE A 53 -4.92 0.33 4.02
C PHE A 53 -4.16 1.56 3.50
N ASN A 54 -4.08 1.72 2.18
CA ASN A 54 -3.48 2.88 1.53
C ASN A 54 -1.99 3.10 1.84
N THR A 55 -1.22 2.05 2.19
CA THR A 55 0.21 2.20 2.52
C THR A 55 0.97 2.95 1.44
N ILE A 56 0.73 2.66 0.16
CA ILE A 56 1.38 3.31 -0.98
C ILE A 56 1.18 4.84 -1.01
N SER A 57 0.06 5.32 -0.48
CA SER A 57 -0.27 6.75 -0.40
C SER A 57 0.55 7.51 0.66
N ASN A 58 1.26 6.79 1.55
CA ASN A 58 2.15 7.38 2.55
C ASN A 58 3.55 7.71 2.00
N LEU A 59 3.86 7.33 0.75
CA LEU A 59 5.18 7.60 0.15
C LEU A 59 5.37 9.06 -0.29
N THR A 60 4.30 9.84 -0.35
CA THR A 60 4.35 11.20 -0.88
C THR A 60 3.52 12.15 -0.04
N SER A 61 3.98 13.39 0.09
CA SER A 61 3.23 14.46 0.73
C SER A 61 2.41 15.27 -0.29
N SER A 62 1.33 15.89 0.20
CA SER A 62 0.54 16.88 -0.53
C SER A 62 0.76 18.26 0.07
N HIS A 63 0.90 19.26 -0.78
CA HIS A 63 1.05 20.66 -0.40
C HIS A 63 -0.25 21.41 -0.70
N HIS A 64 -0.86 21.99 0.32
CA HIS A 64 -2.12 22.72 0.22
C HIS A 64 -1.91 24.18 0.62
N ILE A 65 -2.44 25.10 -0.19
CA ILE A 65 -2.57 26.50 0.16
C ILE A 65 -4.06 26.80 0.25
N VAL A 66 -4.52 27.15 1.45
CA VAL A 66 -5.92 27.50 1.70
C VAL A 66 -6.00 28.99 1.96
N PHE A 67 -6.80 29.71 1.16
CA PHE A 67 -7.08 31.12 1.39
C PHE A 67 -8.27 31.25 2.35
N ARG A 68 -8.06 31.87 3.51
CA ARG A 68 -9.11 32.23 4.48
C ARG A 68 -8.93 33.69 4.89
N ASP A 69 -10.00 34.47 4.81
CA ASP A 69 -10.02 35.88 5.23
C ASP A 69 -8.86 36.73 4.68
N GLY A 70 -8.54 36.53 3.39
CA GLY A 70 -7.44 37.25 2.71
C GLY A 70 -6.04 36.76 3.07
N THR A 71 -5.89 35.76 3.92
CA THR A 71 -4.60 35.15 4.30
C THR A 71 -4.43 33.78 3.67
N ALA A 72 -3.24 33.50 3.14
CA ALA A 72 -2.88 32.18 2.64
C ALA A 72 -2.26 31.33 3.76
N GLU A 73 -2.88 30.20 4.08
CA GLU A 73 -2.35 29.20 5.01
C GLU A 73 -1.77 28.02 4.21
N TYR A 74 -0.48 27.73 4.42
CA TYR A 74 0.19 26.57 3.85
C TYR A 74 0.10 25.37 4.79
N ARG A 75 -0.26 24.19 4.25
CA ARG A 75 -0.25 22.92 4.96
C ARG A 75 0.44 21.85 4.12
N GLU A 76 1.36 21.13 4.75
CA GLU A 76 1.87 19.88 4.22
C GLU A 76 1.16 18.72 4.90
N ILE A 77 0.65 17.79 4.10
CA ILE A 77 -0.03 16.59 4.56
C ILE A 77 0.82 15.39 4.12
N PRO A 78 1.31 14.53 5.03
CA PRO A 78 2.23 13.43 4.72
C PRO A 78 1.52 12.23 4.07
N PHE A 79 0.41 12.47 3.38
CA PHE A 79 -0.25 11.49 2.54
C PHE A 79 -0.83 12.17 1.31
N ARG A 80 -0.86 11.44 0.19
CA ARG A 80 -1.58 11.87 -1.00
C ARG A 80 -2.31 10.71 -1.63
N TYR A 81 -3.57 10.94 -2.00
CA TYR A 81 -4.27 10.01 -2.87
C TYR A 81 -3.59 9.94 -4.25
N VAL A 82 -3.24 8.74 -4.67
CA VAL A 82 -2.67 8.47 -5.99
C VAL A 82 -3.77 7.91 -6.88
N TRP A 83 -4.05 8.61 -7.98
CA TRP A 83 -5.03 8.14 -8.97
C TRP A 83 -4.67 6.74 -9.49
N PRO A 84 -5.66 5.87 -9.77
CA PRO A 84 -5.40 4.52 -10.25
C PRO A 84 -4.51 4.48 -11.50
N SER A 85 -4.70 5.41 -12.44
CA SER A 85 -3.88 5.52 -13.65
C SER A 85 -2.40 5.82 -13.37
N LYS A 86 -2.10 6.57 -12.31
CA LYS A 86 -0.72 6.83 -11.88
C LYS A 86 -0.10 5.60 -11.23
N LEU A 87 -0.88 4.81 -10.49
CA LEU A 87 -0.44 3.51 -9.99
C LEU A 87 -0.15 2.56 -11.14
N ASP A 88 -1.00 2.53 -12.16
CA ASP A 88 -0.82 1.70 -13.36
C ASP A 88 0.47 2.05 -14.11
N LEU A 89 0.72 3.34 -14.34
CA LEU A 89 1.97 3.79 -14.96
C LEU A 89 3.20 3.39 -14.14
N THR A 90 3.13 3.55 -12.81
CA THR A 90 4.25 3.18 -11.92
C THR A 90 4.50 1.67 -11.95
N ALA A 91 3.42 0.87 -11.94
CA ALA A 91 3.50 -0.57 -12.06
C ALA A 91 4.09 -1.00 -13.41
N GLN A 92 3.67 -0.36 -14.51
CA GLN A 92 4.19 -0.60 -15.85
C GLN A 92 5.69 -0.29 -15.96
N LEU A 93 6.15 0.82 -15.39
CA LEU A 93 7.58 1.16 -15.33
C LEU A 93 8.39 0.15 -14.51
N ALA A 94 7.76 -0.53 -13.54
CA ALA A 94 8.34 -1.64 -12.80
C ALA A 94 8.24 -3.01 -13.51
N GLY A 95 7.74 -3.02 -14.75
CA GLY A 95 7.56 -4.22 -15.59
C GLY A 95 6.32 -5.04 -15.26
N MET A 96 5.33 -4.46 -14.59
CA MET A 96 4.08 -5.13 -14.22
C MET A 96 2.91 -4.63 -15.07
N GLN A 97 1.95 -5.51 -15.36
CA GLN A 97 0.73 -5.18 -16.10
C GLN A 97 -0.49 -5.29 -15.19
N LEU A 98 -1.49 -4.42 -15.38
CA LEU A 98 -2.75 -4.52 -14.64
C LEU A 98 -3.49 -5.79 -15.08
N TYR A 99 -3.67 -6.72 -14.15
CA TYR A 99 -4.40 -7.96 -14.37
C TYR A 99 -5.89 -7.78 -14.07
N ALA A 100 -6.22 -7.11 -12.96
CA ALA A 100 -7.60 -6.87 -12.58
C ALA A 100 -7.75 -5.67 -11.64
N ARG A 101 -8.94 -5.05 -11.69
CA ARG A 101 -9.35 -3.98 -10.78
C ARG A 101 -10.82 -4.11 -10.41
N TRP A 102 -11.09 -3.96 -9.12
CA TRP A 102 -12.43 -4.00 -8.52
C TRP A 102 -12.60 -2.85 -7.54
N GLU A 103 -13.84 -2.55 -7.17
CA GLU A 103 -14.14 -1.60 -6.09
C GLU A 103 -13.77 -2.18 -4.72
N ASP A 104 -13.93 -3.49 -4.52
CA ASP A 104 -13.80 -4.13 -3.23
C ASP A 104 -13.21 -5.54 -3.31
N TRP A 105 -13.07 -6.20 -2.16
CA TRP A 105 -12.50 -7.54 -2.02
C TRP A 105 -13.44 -8.67 -2.48
N ILE A 106 -14.73 -8.39 -2.71
CA ILE A 106 -15.68 -9.39 -3.21
C ILE A 106 -15.81 -9.35 -4.73
N GLY A 107 -15.15 -8.40 -5.39
CA GLY A 107 -15.05 -8.33 -6.85
C GLY A 107 -16.09 -7.44 -7.51
N SER A 108 -16.67 -6.47 -6.79
CA SER A 108 -17.62 -5.50 -7.37
C SER A 108 -16.96 -4.68 -8.49
N PRO A 109 -17.70 -4.33 -9.56
CA PRO A 109 -17.14 -3.54 -10.67
C PRO A 109 -16.59 -2.19 -10.21
N PHE A 110 -15.39 -1.84 -10.67
CA PHE A 110 -14.82 -0.51 -10.45
C PHE A 110 -15.40 0.49 -11.44
N THR A 111 -15.98 1.60 -10.94
CA THR A 111 -16.63 2.63 -11.77
C THR A 111 -16.17 4.04 -11.38
N GLY A 112 -16.67 5.06 -12.08
CA GLY A 112 -16.40 6.47 -11.74
C GLY A 112 -16.94 6.91 -10.38
N GLU A 113 -17.90 6.18 -9.81
CA GLU A 113 -18.50 6.46 -8.49
C GLU A 113 -17.76 5.74 -7.35
N SER A 114 -16.83 4.83 -7.68
CA SER A 114 -16.13 4.04 -6.67
C SER A 114 -15.17 4.91 -5.85
N THR A 115 -15.26 4.80 -4.54
CA THR A 115 -14.43 5.56 -3.58
C THR A 115 -13.17 4.81 -3.13
N GLN A 116 -13.06 3.55 -3.53
CA GLN A 116 -11.94 2.65 -3.23
C GLN A 116 -11.69 1.71 -4.41
N HIS A 117 -10.54 1.04 -4.38
CA HIS A 117 -10.25 -0.01 -5.34
C HIS A 117 -9.33 -1.09 -4.74
N VAL A 118 -9.47 -2.29 -5.28
CA VAL A 118 -8.48 -3.37 -5.22
C VAL A 118 -7.87 -3.50 -6.60
N SER A 119 -6.55 -3.53 -6.70
CA SER A 119 -5.84 -3.67 -7.98
C SER A 119 -4.79 -4.74 -7.88
N VAL A 120 -4.76 -5.61 -8.88
CA VAL A 120 -3.81 -6.70 -9.00
C VAL A 120 -3.00 -6.44 -10.25
N TRP A 121 -1.69 -6.32 -10.08
CA TRP A 121 -0.73 -6.25 -11.17
C TRP A 121 0.10 -7.53 -11.20
N GLN A 122 0.45 -7.98 -12.40
CA GLN A 122 1.24 -9.18 -12.63
C GLN A 122 2.56 -8.80 -13.31
N LYS A 123 3.65 -9.39 -12.85
CA LYS A 123 4.94 -9.34 -13.54
C LYS A 123 5.13 -10.63 -14.31
N ASP A 124 5.44 -10.54 -15.61
CA ASP A 124 5.87 -11.71 -16.37
C ASP A 124 7.17 -12.25 -15.77
N ARG A 125 7.24 -13.57 -15.58
CA ARG A 125 8.40 -14.25 -14.98
C ARG A 125 9.63 -14.18 -15.87
#